data_AF-A0A5J9T044-F1
#
_entry.id   AF-A0A5J9T044-F1
#
_cell.length_a   1.000
_cell.length_b   1.000
_cell.length_c   1.000
_cell.angle_alpha   90.00
_cell.angle_beta   90.00
_cell.angle_gamma   90.00
#
_symmetry.space_group_name_H-M   'P 1'
#
loop_
_entity.id
_entity.type
_entity.pdbx_description
1 polymer ?
#
loop_
_entity_poly.entity_id
_entity_poly.type
_entity_poly.pdbx_seq_one_letter_code
_entity_poly.pdbx_strand_id
1 'polypeptide(L)'
;MDTHFSTGVISALAPSANETRVTADSGEVFEFGGMVFAVTEGNDVAEVLDGGAVRVLGSESFFDASTGTREHFVDVQGRAEAMLLLMSVREDERRIVSIRRLS
;
A
#
# COMPACT_ATOMS: atom_id res chain seq x y z
N MET A 1 22.49 26.09 17.62
CA MET A 1 21.28 25.41 17.11
C MET A 1 21.86 24.27 16.31
N ASP A 2 22.11 23.14 16.97
CA ASP A 2 22.95 22.08 16.43
C ASP A 2 22.37 20.76 16.92
N THR A 3 21.72 20.02 16.01
CA THR A 3 21.20 18.68 16.30
C THR A 3 22.06 17.69 15.53
N HIS A 4 22.87 16.94 16.28
CA HIS A 4 23.64 15.82 15.77
C HIS A 4 22.70 14.62 15.54
N PHE A 5 22.70 14.06 14.34
CA PHE A 5 22.10 12.76 14.05
C PHE A 5 23.12 11.66 14.32
N SER A 6 22.80 10.77 15.26
CA SER A 6 23.65 9.62 15.60
C SER A 6 22.94 8.34 15.16
N THR A 7 23.51 7.68 14.15
CA THR A 7 23.04 6.41 13.59
C THR A 7 23.27 5.27 14.58
N GLY A 8 22.19 4.74 15.16
CA GLY A 8 22.20 3.55 16.01
C GLY A 8 21.83 2.31 15.22
N VAL A 9 22.77 1.37 15.15
CA VAL A 9 22.65 0.02 14.55
C VAL A 9 21.47 -0.73 15.17
N ILE A 10 20.60 -1.34 14.34
CA ILE A 10 19.52 -2.21 14.84
C ILE A 10 19.77 -3.65 14.41
N SER A 11 19.95 -4.50 15.42
CA SER A 11 20.08 -5.95 15.33
C SER A 11 18.96 -6.58 14.50
N ALA A 12 19.35 -7.46 13.57
CA ALA A 12 18.44 -8.28 12.79
C ALA A 12 17.79 -9.34 13.69
N LEU A 13 16.49 -9.18 13.96
CA LEU A 13 15.62 -10.29 14.34
C LEU A 13 14.95 -10.78 13.05
N ALA A 14 15.10 -12.07 12.75
CA ALA A 14 14.71 -12.67 11.48
C ALA A 14 13.21 -12.47 11.19
N PRO A 15 12.83 -12.03 9.97
CA PRO A 15 11.43 -11.88 9.61
C PRO A 15 10.75 -13.24 9.41
N SER A 16 9.49 -13.32 9.83
CA SER A 16 8.56 -14.38 9.45
C SER A 16 8.37 -14.36 7.93
N ALA A 17 8.23 -15.54 7.33
CA ALA A 17 8.36 -15.80 5.89
C ALA A 17 7.37 -15.09 4.94
N ASN A 18 6.53 -14.17 5.43
CA ASN A 18 5.55 -13.42 4.63
C ASN A 18 5.59 -11.89 4.84
N GLU A 19 6.51 -11.36 5.64
CA GLU A 19 6.68 -9.91 5.82
C GLU A 19 7.77 -9.41 4.88
N THR A 20 7.40 -9.09 3.64
CA THR A 20 8.33 -8.38 2.75
C THR A 20 8.41 -6.95 3.23
N ARG A 21 9.50 -6.61 3.93
CA ARG A 21 9.82 -5.25 4.35
C ARG A 21 10.26 -4.44 3.11
N VAL A 22 9.31 -4.16 2.22
CA VAL A 22 9.52 -3.20 1.13
C VAL A 22 9.47 -1.83 1.76
N THR A 23 10.61 -1.15 1.81
CA THR A 23 10.63 0.29 2.07
C THR A 23 9.86 0.97 0.96
N ALA A 24 8.74 1.63 1.29
CA ALA A 24 8.01 2.47 0.36
C ALA A 24 8.95 3.62 -0.07
N ASP A 25 9.70 3.40 -1.14
CA ASP A 25 10.51 4.42 -1.78
C ASP A 25 9.56 5.35 -2.50
N SER A 26 9.18 6.45 -1.84
CA SER A 26 8.54 7.63 -2.43
C SER A 26 7.14 7.48 -3.08
N GLY A 27 6.43 6.37 -2.90
CA GLY A 27 5.06 6.22 -3.39
C GLY A 27 4.06 7.09 -2.62
N GLU A 28 3.27 7.91 -3.32
CA GLU A 28 2.18 8.70 -2.74
C GLU A 28 1.21 7.77 -1.97
N VAL A 29 0.94 8.13 -0.71
CA VAL A 29 0.15 7.34 0.22
C VAL A 29 -1.30 7.85 0.22
N PHE A 30 -2.28 6.95 0.20
CA PHE A 30 -3.71 7.29 0.09
C PHE A 30 -4.49 6.85 1.34
N GLU A 31 -5.27 7.75 1.95
CA GLU A 31 -6.08 7.43 3.12
C GLU A 31 -7.56 7.21 2.75
N PHE A 32 -8.15 6.10 3.21
CA PHE A 32 -9.58 5.81 3.05
C PHE A 32 -10.13 5.06 4.25
N GLY A 33 -11.18 5.59 4.89
CA GLY A 33 -11.84 4.93 6.02
C GLY A 33 -10.93 4.72 7.26
N GLY A 34 -9.89 5.54 7.41
CA GLY A 34 -8.87 5.42 8.46
C GLY A 34 -7.79 4.36 8.19
N MET A 35 -7.79 3.77 6.99
CA MET A 35 -6.72 2.90 6.49
C MET A 35 -5.86 3.67 5.52
N VAL A 36 -4.60 3.26 5.42
CA VAL A 36 -3.58 3.91 4.61
C VAL A 36 -3.08 2.92 3.57
N PHE A 37 -3.05 3.32 2.31
CA PHE A 37 -2.69 2.46 1.18
C PHE A 37 -1.50 3.00 0.41
N ALA A 38 -0.71 2.08 -0.15
CA ALA A 38 0.43 2.36 -1.01
C ALA A 38 0.44 1.38 -2.20
N VAL A 39 1.21 1.73 -3.24
CA VAL A 39 1.47 0.85 -4.38
C VAL A 39 2.88 0.27 -4.24
N THR A 40 3.03 -1.03 -4.47
CA THR A 40 4.32 -1.70 -4.51
C THR A 40 5.04 -1.43 -5.83
N GLU A 41 6.32 -1.79 -5.91
CA GLU A 41 7.06 -1.73 -7.18
C GLU A 41 6.43 -2.60 -8.30
N GLY A 42 5.66 -3.63 -7.92
CA GLY A 42 4.97 -4.55 -8.83
C GLY A 42 3.59 -4.06 -9.29
N ASN A 43 3.18 -2.83 -8.95
CA ASN A 43 1.83 -2.29 -9.15
C ASN A 43 0.73 -3.01 -8.34
N ASP A 44 1.10 -3.72 -7.27
CA ASP A 44 0.13 -4.28 -6.33
C ASP A 44 -0.24 -3.22 -5.29
N VAL A 45 -1.43 -3.36 -4.71
CA VAL A 45 -1.87 -2.50 -3.61
C VAL A 45 -1.49 -3.11 -2.27
N ALA A 46 -1.06 -2.27 -1.34
CA ALA A 46 -0.70 -2.67 0.01
C ALA A 46 -1.28 -1.71 1.05
N GLU A 47 -1.56 -2.24 2.24
CA GLU A 47 -1.91 -1.46 3.41
C GLU A 47 -0.64 -1.07 4.17
N VAL A 48 -0.56 0.20 4.57
CA VAL A 48 0.48 0.71 5.47
C VAL A 48 -0.02 0.59 6.90
N LEU A 49 0.71 -0.18 7.69
CA LEU A 49 0.44 -0.44 9.09
C LEU A 49 1.16 0.58 9.98
N ASP A 50 0.75 0.63 11.25
CA ASP A 50 1.43 1.41 12.28
C ASP A 50 2.92 1.04 12.34
N GLY A 51 3.77 2.07 12.37
CA GLY A 51 5.23 1.89 12.32
C GLY A 51 5.81 1.76 10.90
N GLY A 52 5.00 1.96 9.86
CA GLY A 52 5.45 2.04 8.46
C GLY A 52 5.72 0.70 7.80
N ALA A 53 5.31 -0.41 8.44
CA ALA A 53 5.30 -1.71 7.78
C ALA A 53 4.23 -1.74 6.69
N VAL A 54 4.44 -2.53 5.65
CA VAL A 54 3.54 -2.62 4.50
C VAL A 54 3.08 -4.06 4.34
N ARG A 55 1.77 -4.27 4.18
CA ARG A 55 1.15 -5.56 3.94
C ARG A 55 0.49 -5.56 2.56
N VAL A 56 1.04 -6.33 1.62
CA VAL A 56 0.46 -6.50 0.29
C VAL A 56 -0.92 -7.14 0.43
N LEU A 57 -1.91 -6.56 -0.24
CA LEU A 57 -3.28 -7.01 -0.21
C LEU A 57 -3.52 -7.97 -1.37
N GLY A 58 -4.13 -9.11 -1.07
CA GLY A 58 -4.64 -9.99 -2.12
C GLY A 58 -5.72 -9.26 -2.91
N SER A 59 -5.61 -9.27 -4.24
CA SER A 59 -6.60 -8.62 -5.11
C SER A 59 -6.82 -9.41 -6.38
N GLU A 60 -8.05 -9.35 -6.88
CA GLU A 60 -8.32 -9.62 -8.29
C GLU A 60 -8.07 -8.33 -9.06
N SER A 61 -7.37 -8.41 -10.21
CA SER A 61 -7.06 -7.21 -10.98
C SER A 61 -7.16 -7.39 -12.49
N PHE A 62 -7.46 -6.29 -13.18
CA PHE A 62 -7.43 -6.19 -14.64
C PHE A 62 -6.83 -4.85 -15.07
N PHE A 63 -6.25 -4.82 -16.27
CA PHE A 63 -5.67 -3.60 -16.84
C PHE A 63 -6.66 -2.93 -17.80
N ASP A 64 -6.97 -1.66 -17.55
CA ASP A 64 -7.71 -0.79 -18.45
C ASP A 64 -6.71 0.02 -19.30
N ALA A 65 -6.55 -0.41 -20.55
CA ALA A 65 -5.65 0.26 -21.50
C ALA A 65 -6.13 1.65 -21.94
N SER A 66 -7.41 1.98 -21.77
CA SER A 66 -7.95 3.29 -22.16
C SER A 66 -7.55 4.39 -21.18
N THR A 67 -7.43 4.03 -19.90
CA THR A 67 -6.99 4.91 -18.81
C THR A 67 -5.51 4.70 -18.49
N GLY A 68 -4.91 3.57 -18.89
CA GLY A 68 -3.58 3.17 -18.44
C GLY A 68 -3.56 2.91 -16.94
N THR A 69 -4.64 2.33 -16.41
CA THR A 69 -4.75 1.96 -14.99
C THR A 69 -4.95 0.47 -14.82
N ARG A 70 -4.39 -0.08 -13.74
CA ARG A 70 -4.77 -1.39 -13.23
C ARG A 70 -5.82 -1.19 -12.15
N GLU A 71 -6.95 -1.86 -12.33
CA GLU A 71 -8.06 -1.85 -11.39
C GLU A 71 -7.95 -3.06 -10.47
N HIS A 72 -7.92 -2.83 -9.16
CA HIS A 72 -7.82 -3.85 -8.12
C HIS A 72 -9.11 -3.92 -7.31
N PHE A 73 -9.70 -5.12 -7.22
CA PHE A 73 -10.75 -5.44 -6.25
C PHE A 73 -10.09 -6.00 -5.00
N VAL A 74 -10.27 -5.28 -3.89
CA VAL A 74 -9.58 -5.57 -2.62
C VAL A 74 -10.60 -5.72 -1.51
N ASP A 75 -10.65 -6.90 -0.91
CA ASP A 75 -11.38 -7.13 0.34
C ASP A 75 -10.53 -6.63 1.53
N VAL A 76 -11.03 -5.62 2.24
CA VAL A 76 -10.36 -5.04 3.40
C VAL A 76 -11.23 -5.15 4.64
N GLN A 77 -10.59 -5.38 5.79
CA GLN A 77 -11.26 -5.29 7.08
C GLN A 77 -11.20 -3.84 7.57
N GLY A 78 -12.26 -3.08 7.28
CA GLY A 78 -12.43 -1.75 7.85
C GLY A 78 -12.66 -1.80 9.36
N ARG A 79 -12.60 -0.62 10.00
CA ARG A 79 -12.74 -0.49 11.45
C ARG A 79 -14.08 -1.01 11.99
N ALA A 80 -15.15 -0.84 11.22
CA ALA A 80 -16.50 -1.25 11.62
C ALA A 80 -16.97 -2.53 10.91
N GLU A 81 -16.57 -2.73 9.66
CA GLU A 81 -17.06 -3.81 8.79
C GLU A 81 -16.03 -4.15 7.72
N ALA A 82 -16.17 -5.34 7.14
CA ALA A 82 -15.45 -5.71 5.92
C ALA A 82 -16.01 -4.90 4.74
N MET A 83 -15.13 -4.44 3.86
CA MET A 83 -15.50 -3.63 2.70
C MET A 83 -14.79 -4.16 1.46
N LEU A 84 -15.47 -4.12 0.33
CA LEU A 84 -14.87 -4.32 -0.99
C LEU A 84 -14.52 -2.97 -1.60
N LEU A 85 -13.24 -2.77 -1.90
CA LEU A 85 -12.72 -1.55 -2.53
C LEU A 85 -12.31 -1.84 -3.98
N LEU A 86 -12.68 -0.93 -4.87
CA LEU A 86 -12.09 -0.80 -6.20
C LEU A 86 -11.01 0.28 -6.15
N MET A 87 -9.78 -0.09 -6.45
CA MET A 87 -8.64 0.82 -6.47
C MET A 87 -8.03 0.89 -7.86
N SER A 88 -7.91 2.10 -8.40
CA SER A 88 -7.30 2.35 -9.70
C SER A 88 -5.85 2.77 -9.50
N VAL A 89 -4.90 2.00 -10.03
CA VAL A 89 -3.46 2.27 -9.97
C VAL A 89 -2.96 2.68 -11.34
N ARG A 90 -2.33 3.84 -11.46
CA ARG A 90 -1.61 4.25 -12.67
C ARG A 90 -0.25 3.54 -12.69
N GLU A 91 -0.01 2.65 -13.65
CA GLU A 91 1.17 1.75 -13.62
C GLU A 91 2.50 2.45 -13.92
N ASP A 92 2.49 3.52 -14.71
CA ASP A 92 3.66 4.32 -15.08
C ASP A 92 4.10 5.25 -13.94
N GLU A 93 3.14 5.78 -13.21
CA GLU A 93 3.37 6.65 -12.04
C GLU A 93 3.43 5.87 -10.72
N ARG A 94 3.04 4.58 -10.72
CA ARG A 94 2.91 3.70 -9.54
C ARG A 94 2.13 4.35 -8.42
N ARG A 95 0.95 4.87 -8.76
CA ARG A 95 0.12 5.66 -7.84
C ARG A 95 -1.33 5.24 -7.87
N ILE A 96 -1.95 5.22 -6.69
CA ILE A 96 -3.41 5.13 -6.57
C ILE A 96 -4.04 6.45 -7.03
N VAL A 97 -4.80 6.41 -8.12
CA VAL A 97 -5.50 7.57 -8.67
C VAL A 97 -6.97 7.62 -8.27
N SER A 98 -7.54 6.49 -7.83
CA SER A 98 -8.91 6.43 -7.34
C SER A 98 -9.12 5.28 -6.35
N ILE A 99 -9.98 5.50 -5.35
CA ILE A 99 -10.52 4.46 -4.48
C ILE A 99 -12.04 4.65 -4.40
N ARG A 100 -12.79 3.57 -4.63
CA ARG A 100 -14.24 3.53 -4.49
C ARG A 100 -14.66 2.32 -3.67
N ARG A 101 -15.51 2.54 -2.67
CA ARG A 101 -16.23 1.47 -1.97
C ARG A 101 -17.37 0.92 -2.84
N LEU A 102 -17.46 -0.39 -2.98
CA LEU A 102 -18.47 -1.07 -3.81
C LEU A 102 -19.66 -1.62 -3.00
N SER A 103 -19.52 -1.75 -1.68
CA SER A 103 -20.55 -2.21 -0.74
C SER A 103 -20.28 -1.71 0.66
#